data_AF-A0A2I2KLX0-F1
#
_entry.id   AF-A0A2I2KLX0-F1
#
_cell.length_a   1.000
_cell.length_b   1.000
_cell.length_c   1.000
_cell.angle_alpha   90.00
_cell.angle_beta   90.00
_cell.angle_gamma   90.00
#
_symmetry.space_group_name_H-M   'P 1'
#
loop_
_entity.id
_entity.type
_entity.pdbx_description
1 polymer ?
#
loop_
_entity_poly.entity_id
_entity_poly.type
_entity_poly.pdbx_seq_one_letter_code
_entity_poly.pdbx_strand_id
1 'polypeptide(L)'
;MSRGLRRALGAALAAATLTVGLGACGSGSKTADPPPEVVLNRGQDASVPFRTGADGEVLLDVTTAAPGVSWGSPGSESAVVSLFVDNAYATDVVIPASFPIRRSLALGHLAAGAHTLRAAFAADRSPRGAASARLTNLTFRAVTPQDTGYQALAHAPVLYGRTAAAATAGTGTASGSTGTSSTAGTSSTAGTSGTAGVAADPLAGGPFQNAVTDTPLLAFHSEAPTAVAGHRLLTYSTVWSNEDGGTSTPELMAVWGRTTDIEWTYQVEIDAAGNAVPGSPVLQGPDHTTVPFTGRYEGTHAIIGTCSMNNGVCPNPDGQMRFALSAATNLDPNAVARERAMDENPWTYWVMSQEIAREGKVDNDKTLNSATRISDPRNYVYLIIRKSTVGPPNTDTSWVGVSIGVRLSGSAETYRSAKIYPAWAIERDQPAATAVELPAGTVAEDISAIEATRVVGAGRDRGARIQVESIERAFLLGPNGQPQQSFLFTPAKATLTPAAPTAVLFRRPTGGS
;
A
#
# COMPACT_ATOMS: atom_id res chain seq x y z
N MET A 1 32.76 -62.93 55.68
CA MET A 1 31.90 -62.94 56.88
C MET A 1 31.01 -61.70 56.79
N SER A 2 29.72 -61.84 56.46
CA SER A 2 28.60 -61.88 57.43
C SER A 2 28.57 -60.62 58.29
N ARG A 3 27.52 -59.81 58.48
CA ARG A 3 26.05 -59.72 58.27
C ARG A 3 25.72 -58.26 58.71
N GLY A 4 24.61 -57.57 58.46
CA GLY A 4 23.25 -57.85 58.00
C GLY A 4 22.49 -56.49 57.91
N LEU A 5 21.43 -56.42 57.08
CA LEU A 5 20.01 -56.18 57.44
C LEU A 5 19.71 -54.84 58.16
N ARG A 6 18.66 -54.04 57.86
CA ARG A 6 17.52 -54.03 56.92
C ARG A 6 16.68 -52.76 57.24
N ARG A 7 16.00 -52.18 56.23
CA ARG A 7 14.68 -51.50 56.19
C ARG A 7 14.75 -50.30 55.22
N ALA A 8 14.26 -50.39 53.99
CA ALA A 8 12.88 -50.50 53.50
C ALA A 8 12.03 -49.23 53.67
N LEU A 9 11.85 -48.50 52.57
CA LEU A 9 10.68 -47.68 52.26
C LEU A 9 10.54 -47.68 50.74
N GLY A 10 9.45 -48.28 50.26
CA GLY A 10 9.09 -48.34 48.86
C GLY A 10 8.30 -47.11 48.42
N ALA A 11 8.37 -46.81 47.13
CA ALA A 11 7.34 -46.07 46.43
C ALA A 11 7.08 -46.80 45.09
N ALA A 12 5.82 -47.19 44.90
CA ALA A 12 5.34 -47.97 43.78
C ALA A 12 5.30 -47.12 42.50
N LEU A 13 5.88 -47.63 41.41
CA LEU A 13 5.58 -47.16 40.06
C LEU A 13 4.60 -48.17 39.43
N ALA A 14 3.34 -47.76 39.30
CA ALA A 14 2.35 -48.51 38.54
C ALA A 14 2.63 -48.33 37.04
N ALA A 15 3.07 -49.40 36.39
CA ALA A 15 3.15 -49.47 34.94
C ALA A 15 1.74 -49.69 34.38
N ALA A 16 1.14 -48.64 33.82
CA ALA A 16 -0.04 -48.77 32.99
C ALA A 16 0.40 -49.17 31.57
N THR A 17 0.29 -50.46 31.28
CA THR A 17 0.40 -51.00 29.91
C THR A 17 -0.79 -50.51 29.10
N LEU A 18 -0.55 -49.53 28.20
CA LEU A 18 -1.51 -49.15 27.18
C LEU A 18 -1.41 -50.18 26.03
N THR A 19 -2.42 -51.04 25.94
CA THR A 19 -2.63 -51.95 24.82
C THR A 19 -2.93 -51.15 23.55
N VAL A 20 -1.97 -51.10 22.62
CA VAL A 20 -2.19 -50.58 21.26
C VAL A 20 -3.00 -51.62 20.50
N GLY A 21 -4.28 -51.32 20.27
CA GLY A 21 -5.09 -52.05 19.31
C GLY A 21 -4.58 -51.76 17.90
N LEU A 22 -4.03 -52.78 17.23
CA LEU A 22 -3.78 -52.78 15.79
C LEU A 22 -5.14 -52.81 15.06
N GLY A 23 -5.71 -51.62 14.86
CA GLY A 23 -6.80 -51.41 13.89
C GLY A 23 -6.23 -51.45 12.47
N ALA A 24 -6.76 -52.37 11.67
CA ALA A 24 -6.38 -52.59 10.28
C ALA A 24 -6.53 -51.33 9.42
N CYS A 25 -5.65 -51.23 8.41
CA CYS A 25 -5.51 -50.14 7.46
C CYS A 25 -6.81 -49.81 6.72
N GLY A 26 -7.25 -48.56 6.88
CA GLY A 26 -8.03 -47.83 5.88
C GLY A 26 -7.24 -46.58 5.51
N SER A 27 -6.42 -46.66 4.47
CA SER A 27 -5.61 -45.55 3.97
C SER A 27 -6.49 -44.51 3.28
N GLY A 28 -7.01 -43.59 4.07
CA GLY A 28 -7.54 -42.32 3.62
C GLY A 28 -7.15 -41.27 4.65
N SER A 29 -5.88 -40.86 4.66
CA SER A 29 -5.44 -39.75 5.51
C SER A 29 -6.09 -38.46 5.00
N LYS A 30 -7.31 -38.18 5.46
CA LYS A 30 -7.88 -36.84 5.35
C LYS A 30 -6.96 -35.92 6.15
N THR A 31 -6.22 -35.06 5.46
CA THR A 31 -5.59 -33.90 6.08
C THR A 31 -6.69 -33.16 6.85
N ALA A 32 -6.44 -32.85 8.13
CA ALA A 32 -7.41 -32.11 8.92
C ALA A 32 -7.70 -30.76 8.27
N ASP A 33 -8.96 -30.32 8.30
CA ASP A 33 -9.34 -29.01 7.79
C ASP A 33 -8.64 -27.91 8.61
N PRO A 34 -8.30 -26.76 8.00
CA PRO A 34 -7.78 -25.61 8.72
C PRO A 34 -8.71 -25.21 9.88
N PRO A 35 -8.16 -24.80 11.05
CA PRO A 35 -8.98 -24.30 12.13
C PRO A 35 -9.70 -23.01 11.69
N PRO A 36 -10.91 -22.73 12.23
CA PRO A 36 -11.67 -21.52 11.87
C PRO A 36 -10.97 -20.22 12.32
N GLU A 37 -10.15 -20.29 13.37
CA GLU A 37 -9.38 -19.19 13.92
C GLU A 37 -8.00 -19.68 14.40
N VAL A 38 -6.98 -18.87 14.18
CA VAL A 38 -5.66 -18.97 14.79
C VAL A 38 -5.41 -17.70 15.60
N VAL A 39 -5.24 -17.85 16.91
CA VAL A 39 -4.86 -16.76 17.82
C VAL A 39 -3.41 -16.97 18.24
N LEU A 40 -2.57 -15.97 17.98
CA LEU A 40 -1.16 -15.97 18.34
C LEU A 40 -0.94 -14.91 19.41
N ASN A 41 -0.53 -15.30 20.61
CA ASN A 41 0.04 -14.35 21.55
C ASN A 41 1.50 -14.08 21.19
N ARG A 42 2.04 -12.96 21.66
CA ARG A 42 3.44 -12.60 21.45
C ARG A 42 4.39 -13.75 21.82
N GLY A 43 5.25 -14.14 20.88
CA GLY A 43 6.22 -15.23 21.03
C GLY A 43 5.66 -16.64 20.77
N GLN A 44 4.39 -16.77 20.39
CA GLN A 44 3.80 -18.05 20.01
C GLN A 44 3.81 -18.26 18.49
N ASP A 45 3.71 -19.52 18.10
CA ASP A 45 3.40 -19.95 16.75
C ASP A 45 2.27 -20.99 16.75
N ALA A 46 1.69 -21.21 15.57
CA ALA A 46 0.68 -22.22 15.32
C ALA A 46 0.93 -22.88 13.96
N SER A 47 0.60 -24.17 13.86
CA SER A 47 0.68 -24.91 12.59
C SER A 47 -0.72 -25.29 12.12
N VAL A 48 -1.00 -25.00 10.86
CA VAL A 48 -2.26 -25.25 10.18
C VAL A 48 -2.00 -26.19 9.00
N PRO A 49 -2.50 -27.43 9.04
CA PRO A 49 -2.43 -28.30 7.88
C PRO A 49 -3.38 -27.77 6.79
N PHE A 50 -2.98 -27.88 5.53
CA PHE A 50 -3.85 -27.62 4.39
C PHE A 50 -3.50 -28.55 3.23
N ARG A 51 -4.34 -28.56 2.19
CA ARG A 51 -4.14 -29.40 1.01
C ARG A 51 -4.38 -28.60 -0.27
N THR A 52 -3.52 -28.83 -1.26
CA THR A 52 -3.68 -28.33 -2.63
C THR A 52 -4.21 -29.47 -3.50
N GLY A 53 -5.18 -29.17 -4.37
CA GLY A 53 -5.76 -30.16 -5.28
C GLY A 53 -4.92 -30.41 -6.54
N ALA A 54 -4.05 -29.47 -6.88
CA ALA A 54 -3.23 -29.46 -8.08
C ALA A 54 -1.93 -28.68 -7.83
N ASP A 55 -0.91 -28.96 -8.65
CA ASP A 55 0.34 -28.21 -8.71
C ASP A 55 0.06 -26.79 -9.24
N GLY A 56 0.62 -25.77 -8.60
CA GLY A 56 0.41 -24.38 -9.03
C GLY A 56 0.77 -23.32 -8.01
N GLU A 57 0.48 -22.06 -8.34
CA GLU A 57 0.63 -20.92 -7.43
C GLU A 57 -0.47 -20.97 -6.37
N VAL A 58 -0.11 -20.85 -5.10
CA VAL A 58 -1.09 -20.91 -4.01
C VAL A 58 -1.31 -19.54 -3.40
N LEU A 59 -2.58 -19.13 -3.35
CA LEU A 59 -3.03 -17.94 -2.65
C LEU A 59 -3.66 -18.32 -1.30
N LEU A 60 -3.39 -17.51 -0.28
CA LEU A 60 -4.06 -17.53 1.01
C LEU A 60 -4.95 -16.29 1.12
N ASP A 61 -6.26 -16.50 1.04
CA ASP A 61 -7.24 -15.50 1.43
C ASP A 61 -7.46 -15.62 2.96
N VAL A 62 -7.23 -14.54 3.70
CA VAL A 62 -7.26 -14.53 5.17
C VAL A 62 -7.83 -13.22 5.71
N THR A 63 -8.54 -13.30 6.83
CA THR A 63 -8.96 -12.13 7.60
C THR A 63 -8.04 -11.97 8.82
N THR A 64 -7.39 -10.83 8.94
CA THR A 64 -6.45 -10.52 10.04
C THR A 64 -6.97 -9.40 10.94
N ALA A 65 -6.65 -9.48 12.23
CA ALA A 65 -6.88 -8.43 13.21
C ALA A 65 -5.88 -8.56 14.37
N ALA A 66 -5.51 -7.44 14.99
CA ALA A 66 -4.62 -7.41 16.15
C ALA A 66 -5.25 -6.58 17.28
N PRO A 67 -5.85 -7.21 18.30
CA PRO A 67 -6.40 -6.48 19.44
C PRO A 67 -5.35 -5.59 20.12
N GLY A 68 -5.70 -4.35 20.45
CA GLY A 68 -4.80 -3.37 21.08
C GLY A 68 -3.86 -2.64 20.13
N VAL A 69 -3.90 -2.96 18.84
CA VAL A 69 -3.08 -2.32 17.79
C VAL A 69 -3.88 -1.26 17.03
N SER A 70 -3.20 -0.19 16.64
CA SER A 70 -3.70 0.85 15.74
C SER A 70 -2.53 1.55 15.06
N TRP A 71 -2.54 1.58 13.72
CA TRP A 71 -1.51 2.21 12.88
C TRP A 71 -1.14 3.65 13.28
N GLY A 72 -2.09 4.39 13.86
CA GLY A 72 -1.88 5.77 14.30
C GLY A 72 -1.31 5.90 15.72
N SER A 73 -1.01 4.80 16.41
CA SER A 73 -0.62 4.78 17.82
C SER A 73 0.84 4.37 17.99
N PRO A 74 1.75 5.30 18.33
CA PRO A 74 3.17 5.02 18.55
C PRO A 74 3.44 3.84 19.50
N GLY A 75 4.29 2.90 19.08
CA GLY A 75 4.64 1.70 19.82
C GLY A 75 3.57 0.58 19.80
N SER A 76 2.47 0.78 19.09
CA SER A 76 1.36 -0.18 18.90
C SER A 76 0.81 -0.17 17.46
N GLU A 77 1.64 0.20 16.48
CA GLU A 77 1.24 0.44 15.10
C GLU A 77 0.73 -0.82 14.41
N SER A 78 1.41 -1.95 14.62
CA SER A 78 1.06 -3.23 14.02
C SER A 78 1.37 -4.43 14.91
N ALA A 79 0.76 -5.57 14.59
CA ALA A 79 1.34 -6.88 14.91
C ALA A 79 1.89 -7.50 13.62
N VAL A 80 3.07 -8.12 13.67
CA VAL A 80 3.66 -8.84 12.54
C VAL A 80 3.55 -10.34 12.76
N VAL A 81 3.02 -11.05 11.77
CA VAL A 81 2.97 -12.51 11.73
C VAL A 81 3.78 -13.01 10.55
N SER A 82 4.80 -13.80 10.80
CA SER A 82 5.58 -14.47 9.75
C SER A 82 4.92 -15.80 9.39
N LEU A 83 4.68 -16.01 8.10
CA LEU A 83 4.11 -17.22 7.53
C LEU A 83 5.20 -18.06 6.89
N PHE A 84 5.16 -19.36 7.17
CA PHE A 84 6.04 -20.36 6.58
C PHE A 84 5.21 -21.48 5.99
N VAL A 85 5.55 -21.94 4.79
CA VAL A 85 4.94 -23.14 4.19
C VAL A 85 5.99 -24.22 4.10
N ASP A 86 5.72 -25.37 4.70
CA ASP A 86 6.66 -26.50 4.76
C ASP A 86 8.08 -26.09 5.22
N ASN A 87 8.11 -25.19 6.21
CA ASN A 87 9.30 -24.55 6.79
C ASN A 87 10.02 -23.51 5.91
N ALA A 88 9.58 -23.27 4.67
CA ALA A 88 10.07 -22.17 3.86
C ALA A 88 9.39 -20.85 4.27
N TYR A 89 10.17 -19.78 4.44
CA TYR A 89 9.65 -18.46 4.80
C TYR A 89 8.91 -17.83 3.61
N ALA A 90 7.58 -17.74 3.71
CA ALA A 90 6.73 -17.33 2.60
C ALA A 90 6.53 -15.81 2.57
N THR A 91 6.09 -15.22 3.69
CA THR A 91 5.82 -13.78 3.80
C THR A 91 5.67 -13.36 5.26
N ASP A 92 5.90 -12.08 5.55
CA ASP A 92 5.36 -11.40 6.72
C ASP A 92 3.99 -10.81 6.40
N VAL A 93 3.16 -10.73 7.42
CA VAL A 93 1.86 -10.04 7.40
C VAL A 93 1.88 -8.98 8.48
N VAL A 94 1.90 -7.71 8.05
CA VAL A 94 1.75 -6.55 8.94
C VAL A 94 0.26 -6.31 9.15
N ILE A 95 -0.19 -6.42 10.39
CA ILE A 95 -1.60 -6.28 10.78
C ILE A 95 -1.76 -4.92 11.49
N PRO A 96 -2.25 -3.87 10.80
CA PRO A 96 -2.19 -2.50 11.28
C PRO A 96 -3.38 -2.09 12.17
N ALA A 97 -4.35 -2.99 12.36
CA ALA A 97 -5.64 -2.65 12.96
C ALA A 97 -6.20 -3.73 13.87
N SER A 98 -7.01 -3.30 14.83
CA SER A 98 -7.79 -4.16 15.71
C SER A 98 -9.10 -4.66 15.11
N PHE A 99 -9.58 -4.03 14.04
CA PHE A 99 -10.73 -4.51 13.29
C PHE A 99 -10.33 -5.51 12.19
N PRO A 100 -11.25 -6.40 11.75
CA PRO A 100 -10.94 -7.39 10.73
C PRO A 100 -10.61 -6.77 9.36
N ILE A 101 -9.50 -7.19 8.76
CA ILE A 101 -9.07 -6.82 7.41
C ILE A 101 -8.92 -8.10 6.58
N ARG A 102 -9.62 -8.20 5.45
CA ARG A 102 -9.42 -9.29 4.48
C ARG A 102 -8.24 -8.96 3.58
N ARG A 103 -7.36 -9.94 3.34
CA ARG A 103 -6.21 -9.85 2.45
C ARG A 103 -6.02 -11.15 1.67
N SER A 104 -5.35 -11.05 0.54
CA SER A 104 -4.89 -12.19 -0.26
C SER A 104 -3.37 -12.15 -0.34
N LEU A 105 -2.73 -13.25 0.04
CA LEU A 105 -1.27 -13.40 0.11
C LEU A 105 -0.82 -14.51 -0.84
N ALA A 106 0.33 -14.35 -1.49
CA ALA A 106 0.94 -15.40 -2.27
C ALA A 106 1.81 -16.28 -1.35
N LEU A 107 1.60 -17.59 -1.41
CA LEU A 107 2.41 -18.59 -0.73
C LEU A 107 3.48 -19.22 -1.65
N GLY A 108 3.46 -18.85 -2.93
CA GLY A 108 4.33 -19.37 -3.99
C GLY A 108 3.83 -20.67 -4.60
N HIS A 109 4.66 -21.25 -5.46
CA HIS A 109 4.40 -22.52 -6.13
C HIS A 109 4.42 -23.70 -5.15
N LEU A 110 3.34 -24.49 -5.10
CA LEU A 110 3.26 -25.73 -4.33
C LEU A 110 2.79 -26.88 -5.21
N ALA A 111 3.36 -28.07 -4.98
CA ALA A 111 2.88 -29.30 -5.59
C ALA A 111 1.48 -29.68 -5.06
N ALA A 112 0.76 -30.57 -5.74
CA ALA A 112 -0.47 -31.16 -5.26
C ALA A 112 -0.18 -32.05 -4.05
N GLY A 113 -0.85 -31.81 -2.93
CA GLY A 113 -0.65 -32.64 -1.75
C GLY A 113 -0.95 -31.94 -0.45
N ALA A 114 -0.49 -32.57 0.63
CA ALA A 114 -0.60 -32.04 1.98
C ALA A 114 0.57 -31.10 2.27
N HIS A 115 0.26 -29.96 2.86
CA HIS A 115 1.21 -28.92 3.26
C HIS A 115 0.92 -28.46 4.68
N THR A 116 1.88 -27.76 5.28
CA THR A 116 1.70 -27.11 6.58
C THR A 116 2.02 -25.63 6.49
N LEU A 117 1.05 -24.80 6.85
CA LEU A 117 1.27 -23.38 7.11
C LEU A 117 1.63 -23.20 8.59
N ARG A 118 2.84 -22.73 8.89
CA ARG A 118 3.20 -22.26 10.22
C ARG A 118 3.07 -20.74 10.27
N ALA A 119 2.24 -20.24 11.18
CA ALA A 119 2.10 -18.82 11.46
C ALA A 119 2.77 -18.50 12.80
N ALA A 120 3.74 -17.60 12.81
CA ALA A 120 4.51 -17.24 14.00
C ALA A 120 4.39 -15.74 14.30
N PHE A 121 4.06 -15.39 15.54
CA PHE A 121 4.10 -14.01 15.98
C PHE A 121 5.55 -13.52 16.00
N ALA A 122 5.89 -12.56 15.15
CA ALA A 122 7.24 -12.04 15.01
C ALA A 122 7.49 -10.94 16.05
N ALA A 123 7.83 -11.35 17.27
CA ALA A 123 7.96 -10.45 18.42
C ALA A 123 9.12 -9.45 18.31
N ASP A 124 10.17 -9.81 17.56
CA ASP A 124 11.35 -9.01 17.25
C ASP A 124 11.04 -7.78 16.40
N ARG A 125 10.05 -7.88 15.50
CA ARG A 125 9.63 -6.83 14.56
C ARG A 125 8.22 -6.30 14.78
N SER A 126 7.54 -6.72 15.85
CA SER A 126 6.26 -6.15 16.26
C SER A 126 6.44 -5.11 17.37
N PRO A 127 5.93 -3.86 17.21
CA PRO A 127 5.90 -2.84 18.26
C PRO A 127 5.45 -3.39 19.60
N ARG A 128 6.07 -2.96 20.72
CA ARG A 128 5.89 -3.60 22.04
C ARG A 128 4.44 -3.70 22.51
N GLY A 129 3.59 -2.73 22.13
CA GLY A 129 2.18 -2.71 22.48
C GLY A 129 1.34 -3.79 21.79
N ALA A 130 1.83 -4.41 20.72
CA ALA A 130 1.14 -5.52 20.08
C ALA A 130 1.27 -6.81 20.90
N ALA A 131 0.19 -7.25 21.55
CA ALA A 131 0.22 -8.42 22.41
C ALA A 131 -0.24 -9.71 21.72
N SER A 132 -1.10 -9.59 20.70
CA SER A 132 -1.68 -10.74 20.01
C SER A 132 -2.08 -10.42 18.57
N ALA A 133 -2.19 -11.46 17.76
CA ALA A 133 -2.71 -11.41 16.39
C ALA A 133 -3.74 -12.53 16.18
N ARG A 134 -4.73 -12.28 15.33
CA ARG A 134 -5.79 -13.21 14.96
C ARG A 134 -5.82 -13.37 13.45
N LEU A 135 -5.81 -14.62 13.00
CA LEU A 135 -6.03 -15.02 11.61
C LEU A 135 -7.29 -15.87 11.55
N THR A 136 -8.24 -15.50 10.70
CA THR A 136 -9.53 -16.18 10.53
C THR A 136 -9.84 -16.36 9.05
N ASN A 137 -10.80 -17.24 8.72
CA ASN A 137 -11.23 -17.50 7.35
C ASN A 137 -10.09 -17.92 6.39
N LEU A 138 -9.13 -18.72 6.88
CA LEU A 138 -8.00 -19.17 6.07
C LEU A 138 -8.50 -20.03 4.91
N THR A 139 -8.41 -19.50 3.69
CA THR A 139 -8.81 -20.19 2.46
C THR A 139 -7.61 -20.29 1.53
N PHE A 140 -7.24 -21.52 1.18
CA PHE A 140 -6.11 -21.81 0.30
C PHE A 140 -6.63 -22.15 -1.09
N ARG A 141 -6.05 -21.52 -2.11
CA ARG A 141 -6.52 -21.67 -3.49
C ARG A 141 -5.32 -21.82 -4.42
N ALA A 142 -5.20 -23.00 -5.03
CA ALA A 142 -4.23 -23.27 -6.07
C ALA A 142 -4.71 -22.68 -7.40
N VAL A 143 -3.82 -22.00 -8.10
CA VAL A 143 -3.99 -21.47 -9.45
C VAL A 143 -3.02 -22.22 -10.34
N THR A 144 -3.56 -22.94 -11.32
CA THR A 144 -2.85 -23.89 -12.17
C THR A 144 -2.45 -23.25 -13.50
N PRO A 145 -1.47 -23.80 -14.25
CA PRO A 145 -1.08 -23.27 -15.56
C PRO A 145 -2.20 -23.12 -16.58
N GLN A 146 -3.35 -23.78 -16.37
CA GLN A 146 -4.53 -23.70 -17.24
C GLN A 146 -5.45 -22.51 -16.92
N ASP A 147 -5.27 -21.88 -15.75
CA ASP A 147 -6.08 -20.74 -15.31
C ASP A 147 -5.58 -19.43 -15.92
N THR A 148 -6.52 -18.57 -16.36
CA THR A 148 -6.24 -17.31 -17.08
C THR A 148 -5.31 -16.34 -16.32
N GLY A 149 -5.23 -16.44 -14.99
CA GLY A 149 -4.39 -15.59 -14.13
C GLY A 149 -3.06 -16.20 -13.68
N TYR A 150 -2.75 -17.44 -14.09
CA TYR A 150 -1.57 -18.14 -13.59
C TYR A 150 -0.26 -17.42 -13.91
N GLN A 151 -0.08 -16.97 -15.15
CA GLN A 151 1.17 -16.35 -15.57
C GLN A 151 1.46 -15.06 -14.80
N ALA A 152 0.43 -14.26 -14.51
CA ALA A 152 0.57 -13.08 -13.67
C ALA A 152 1.03 -13.44 -12.25
N LEU A 153 0.55 -14.54 -11.67
CA LEU A 153 0.99 -14.98 -10.34
C LEU A 153 2.40 -15.59 -10.36
N ALA A 154 2.69 -16.45 -11.35
CA ALA A 154 3.96 -17.15 -11.46
C ALA A 154 5.16 -16.20 -11.64
N HIS A 155 4.96 -15.07 -12.32
CA HIS A 155 6.02 -14.07 -12.54
C HIS A 155 5.96 -12.90 -11.55
N ALA A 156 5.03 -12.91 -10.59
CA ALA A 156 4.93 -11.84 -9.59
C ALA A 156 6.20 -11.75 -8.75
N PRO A 157 6.76 -10.55 -8.52
CA PRO A 157 7.96 -10.42 -7.72
C PRO A 157 7.68 -10.68 -6.23
N VAL A 158 8.70 -11.14 -5.51
CA VAL A 158 8.71 -11.11 -4.04
C VAL A 158 9.44 -9.85 -3.61
N LEU A 159 8.74 -9.00 -2.86
CA LEU A 159 9.28 -7.74 -2.36
C LEU A 159 9.87 -7.93 -0.97
N TYR A 160 11.08 -7.42 -0.75
CA TYR A 160 11.66 -7.26 0.58
C TYR A 160 11.52 -5.83 1.07
N GLY A 161 11.36 -5.71 2.38
CA GLY A 161 11.20 -4.45 3.09
C GLY A 161 12.35 -3.48 2.88
N ARG A 162 12.07 -2.21 3.14
CA ARG A 162 13.00 -1.10 2.95
C ARG A 162 14.21 -1.23 3.85
N THR A 163 15.40 -1.11 3.26
CA THR A 163 16.69 -1.09 4.00
C THR A 163 17.35 0.29 4.07
N ALA A 164 16.86 1.26 3.30
CA ALA A 164 17.26 2.65 3.44
C ALA A 164 16.84 3.18 4.83
N ALA A 165 17.74 3.90 5.50
CA ALA A 165 17.42 4.54 6.78
C ALA A 165 16.30 5.59 6.56
N ALA A 166 15.24 5.53 7.37
CA ALA A 166 14.25 6.59 7.39
C ALA A 166 14.93 7.93 7.71
N ALA A 167 14.56 8.99 7.00
CA ALA A 167 15.04 10.33 7.33
C ALA A 167 14.72 10.61 8.80
N THR A 168 15.74 10.86 9.61
CA THR A 168 15.53 11.32 10.97
C THR A 168 14.66 12.57 10.89
N ALA A 169 13.61 12.65 11.72
CA ALA A 169 12.81 13.85 11.90
C ALA A 169 13.68 14.94 12.53
N GLY A 170 14.58 15.51 11.73
CA GLY A 170 15.48 16.59 12.05
C GLY A 170 14.90 17.87 11.49
N THR A 171 14.67 18.82 12.39
CA THR A 171 14.45 20.25 12.15
C THR A 171 14.97 20.70 10.78
N GLY A 172 14.05 21.11 9.91
CA GLY A 172 14.36 21.53 8.55
C GLY A 172 15.51 22.54 8.51
N THR A 173 16.54 22.20 7.76
CA THR A 173 17.42 23.21 7.15
C THR A 173 17.46 22.89 5.67
N ALA A 174 16.85 23.78 4.90
CA ALA A 174 16.92 23.78 3.45
C ALA A 174 18.39 23.92 3.03
N SER A 175 18.88 22.99 2.23
CA SER A 175 20.16 23.12 1.54
C SER A 175 20.02 24.14 0.43
N GLY A 176 20.39 25.38 0.73
CA GLY A 176 20.64 26.45 -0.24
C GLY A 176 22.13 26.54 -0.53
N SER A 177 22.44 26.46 -1.82
CA SER A 177 23.72 26.76 -2.47
C SER A 177 24.61 27.81 -1.78
N THR A 178 25.90 27.46 -1.72
CA THR A 178 27.08 28.17 -1.22
C THR A 178 27.15 29.70 -1.44
N GLY A 179 27.46 30.42 -0.36
CA GLY A 179 27.96 31.79 -0.37
C GLY A 179 28.62 32.14 0.98
N THR A 180 29.94 32.34 0.97
CA THR A 180 30.82 32.68 2.09
C THR A 180 30.51 34.03 2.74
N SER A 181 30.47 34.10 4.09
CA SER A 181 31.32 35.00 4.91
C SER A 181 31.03 34.88 6.41
N SER A 182 32.10 35.07 7.20
CA SER A 182 32.24 35.01 8.66
C SER A 182 31.55 36.14 9.44
N THR A 183 31.02 35.87 10.64
CA THR A 183 31.48 36.46 11.93
C THR A 183 30.76 35.85 13.15
N ALA A 184 31.45 35.84 14.29
CA ALA A 184 31.04 35.31 15.59
C ALA A 184 30.11 36.26 16.38
N GLY A 185 29.32 35.72 17.31
CA GLY A 185 28.70 36.53 18.38
C GLY A 185 27.53 35.91 19.15
N THR A 186 27.86 35.42 20.36
CA THR A 186 27.07 35.45 21.61
C THR A 186 25.74 34.71 21.76
N SER A 187 25.76 33.87 22.80
CA SER A 187 24.68 33.23 23.54
C SER A 187 23.61 34.19 24.07
N SER A 188 22.34 33.81 23.95
CA SER A 188 21.32 34.18 24.93
C SER A 188 20.32 33.03 25.14
N THR A 189 20.11 32.71 26.40
CA THR A 189 19.15 31.76 26.96
C THR A 189 17.74 32.33 26.96
N ALA A 190 16.76 31.60 26.40
CA ALA A 190 15.35 31.75 26.78
C ALA A 190 14.50 30.54 26.34
N GLY A 191 13.74 29.98 27.30
CA GLY A 191 12.40 29.46 27.05
C GLY A 191 12.25 28.00 26.63
N THR A 192 12.49 27.05 27.54
CA THR A 192 11.92 25.70 27.45
C THR A 192 10.41 25.76 27.66
N SER A 193 9.65 25.79 26.56
CA SER A 193 8.26 25.34 26.55
C SER A 193 8.26 23.88 26.10
N GLY A 194 7.92 22.99 27.02
CA GLY A 194 7.97 21.55 26.81
C GLY A 194 6.90 21.09 25.84
N THR A 195 7.31 20.76 24.61
CA THR A 195 6.62 19.72 23.84
C THR A 195 7.02 18.38 24.45
N ALA A 196 6.06 17.67 25.04
CA ALA A 196 6.24 16.28 25.42
C ALA A 196 6.73 15.52 24.16
N GLY A 197 8.00 15.13 24.17
CA GLY A 197 8.57 14.35 23.08
C GLY A 197 7.82 13.04 22.99
N VAL A 198 7.08 12.84 21.90
CA VAL A 198 6.63 11.50 21.51
C VAL A 198 7.90 10.66 21.40
N ALA A 199 8.01 9.62 22.23
CA ALA A 199 9.15 8.72 22.15
C ALA A 199 9.21 8.18 20.71
N ALA A 200 10.33 8.38 20.03
CA ALA A 200 10.53 7.84 18.69
C ALA A 200 10.36 6.31 18.74
N ASP A 201 9.64 5.76 17.76
CA ASP A 201 9.47 4.32 17.65
C ASP A 201 10.84 3.67 17.40
N PRO A 202 11.27 2.69 18.22
CA PRO A 202 12.55 2.01 18.04
C PRO A 202 12.68 1.24 16.71
N LEU A 203 11.58 0.95 16.01
CA LEU A 203 11.59 0.30 14.69
C LEU A 203 11.70 1.31 13.54
N ALA A 204 11.40 2.60 13.77
CA ALA A 204 11.49 3.63 12.74
C ALA A 204 12.93 3.77 12.24
N GLY A 205 13.13 3.61 10.94
CA GLY A 205 14.45 3.62 10.29
C GLY A 205 15.33 2.40 10.55
N GLY A 206 14.83 1.38 11.25
CA GLY A 206 15.50 0.09 11.44
C GLY A 206 15.17 -0.93 10.33
N PRO A 207 15.74 -2.16 10.41
CA PRO A 207 15.52 -3.22 9.42
C PRO A 207 14.07 -3.73 9.35
N PHE A 208 13.22 -3.30 10.30
CA PHE A 208 11.83 -3.66 10.43
C PHE A 208 10.89 -2.45 10.31
N GLN A 209 11.36 -1.36 9.69
CA GLN A 209 10.56 -0.13 9.57
C GLN A 209 9.20 -0.35 8.89
N ASN A 210 9.08 -1.33 7.97
CA ASN A 210 7.80 -1.67 7.33
C ASN A 210 6.75 -2.23 8.31
N ALA A 211 7.10 -2.51 9.56
CA ALA A 211 6.15 -2.83 10.61
C ALA A 211 5.44 -1.58 11.17
N VAL A 212 5.98 -0.38 10.95
CA VAL A 212 5.50 0.86 11.60
C VAL A 212 5.33 2.01 10.64
N THR A 213 5.83 1.91 9.42
CA THR A 213 5.66 2.93 8.37
C THR A 213 5.90 2.30 7.01
N ASP A 214 5.40 2.90 5.95
CA ASP A 214 5.69 2.50 4.57
C ASP A 214 5.51 0.99 4.30
N THR A 215 4.45 0.40 4.84
CA THR A 215 4.25 -1.05 4.70
C THR A 215 3.64 -1.36 3.34
N PRO A 216 4.14 -2.37 2.58
CA PRO A 216 3.44 -2.87 1.40
C PRO A 216 2.03 -3.37 1.77
N LEU A 217 1.01 -2.71 1.22
CA LEU A 217 -0.40 -2.97 1.52
C LEU A 217 -1.04 -3.94 0.55
N LEU A 218 -0.86 -3.68 -0.75
CA LEU A 218 -1.51 -4.41 -1.85
C LEU A 218 -0.53 -4.54 -3.01
N ALA A 219 -0.73 -5.58 -3.84
CA ALA A 219 -0.09 -5.69 -5.14
C ALA A 219 -1.14 -5.96 -6.21
N PHE A 220 -0.85 -5.56 -7.44
CA PHE A 220 -1.67 -5.83 -8.62
C PHE A 220 -0.76 -5.86 -9.85
N HIS A 221 -1.32 -6.25 -10.99
CA HIS A 221 -0.62 -6.17 -12.26
C HIS A 221 -1.47 -5.48 -13.32
N SER A 222 -0.83 -5.11 -14.41
CA SER A 222 -1.45 -4.78 -15.68
C SER A 222 -0.80 -5.60 -16.78
N GLU A 223 -1.54 -5.85 -17.85
CA GLU A 223 -1.03 -6.55 -19.03
C GLU A 223 -1.14 -5.64 -20.26
N ALA A 224 -0.13 -5.66 -21.12
CA ALA A 224 -0.15 -4.99 -22.42
C ALA A 224 0.38 -5.91 -23.53
N PRO A 225 -0.11 -5.80 -24.77
CA PRO A 225 0.51 -6.47 -25.91
C PRO A 225 1.91 -5.90 -26.17
N THR A 226 2.81 -6.73 -26.72
CA THR A 226 4.13 -6.26 -27.18
C THR A 226 4.20 -6.19 -28.70
N ALA A 227 5.35 -5.76 -29.23
CA ALA A 227 5.59 -5.73 -30.68
C ALA A 227 5.63 -7.14 -31.30
N VAL A 228 5.85 -8.18 -30.50
CA VAL A 228 5.89 -9.58 -30.95
C VAL A 228 4.52 -10.22 -30.72
N ALA A 229 3.90 -10.70 -31.80
CA ALA A 229 2.59 -11.32 -31.70
C ALA A 229 2.59 -12.53 -30.74
N GLY A 230 1.60 -12.56 -29.84
CA GLY A 230 1.47 -13.61 -28.82
C GLY A 230 2.27 -13.35 -27.54
N HIS A 231 3.17 -12.38 -27.52
CA HIS A 231 3.84 -11.95 -26.30
C HIS A 231 2.99 -10.94 -25.51
N ARG A 232 3.21 -10.88 -24.21
CA ARG A 232 2.56 -9.94 -23.29
C ARG A 232 3.58 -9.32 -22.35
N LEU A 233 3.45 -8.03 -22.08
CA LEU A 233 4.19 -7.34 -21.03
C LEU A 233 3.35 -7.35 -19.75
N LEU A 234 3.87 -7.98 -18.71
CA LEU A 234 3.32 -7.90 -17.36
C LEU A 234 4.00 -6.74 -16.63
N THR A 235 3.22 -5.83 -16.05
CA THR A 235 3.72 -4.75 -15.19
C THR A 235 3.09 -4.90 -13.81
N TYR A 236 3.92 -5.14 -12.80
CA TYR A 236 3.50 -5.29 -11.42
C TYR A 236 3.60 -3.96 -10.68
N SER A 237 2.63 -3.69 -9.82
CA SER A 237 2.58 -2.49 -8.99
C SER A 237 2.24 -2.84 -7.56
N THR A 238 2.75 -2.02 -6.64
CA THR A 238 2.55 -2.16 -5.21
C THR A 238 1.98 -0.86 -4.64
N VAL A 239 1.09 -0.99 -3.66
CA VAL A 239 0.58 0.13 -2.86
C VAL A 239 1.32 0.11 -1.52
N TRP A 240 2.05 1.16 -1.18
CA TRP A 240 2.64 1.37 0.15
C TRP A 240 1.77 2.28 1.00
N SER A 241 1.90 2.17 2.32
CA SER A 241 1.08 2.94 3.26
C SER A 241 1.35 4.46 3.25
N ASN A 242 2.52 4.88 2.78
CA ASN A 242 2.91 6.28 2.65
C ASN A 242 3.94 6.48 1.52
N GLU A 243 4.13 7.71 1.09
CA GLU A 243 5.35 8.18 0.39
C GLU A 243 6.19 8.98 1.40
N ASP A 244 7.40 8.50 1.68
CA ASP A 244 8.27 9.08 2.72
C ASP A 244 9.29 10.10 2.19
N GLY A 245 9.35 10.29 0.87
CA GLY A 245 10.23 11.29 0.26
C GLY A 245 9.94 11.46 -1.22
N GLY A 246 10.48 12.54 -1.82
CA GLY A 246 10.24 12.88 -3.21
C GLY A 246 9.15 13.95 -3.36
N THR A 247 7.92 13.63 -2.97
CA THR A 247 6.76 14.51 -3.12
C THR A 247 6.24 15.02 -1.77
N SER A 248 5.84 16.29 -1.69
CA SER A 248 5.25 16.83 -0.45
C SER A 248 3.84 16.27 -0.20
N THR A 249 3.44 16.10 1.07
CA THR A 249 2.10 15.56 1.42
C THR A 249 0.94 16.36 0.82
N PRO A 250 0.95 17.71 0.77
CA PRO A 250 -0.13 18.45 0.11
C PRO A 250 -0.15 18.28 -1.42
N GLU A 251 1.02 18.14 -2.04
CA GLU A 251 1.14 17.85 -3.47
C GLU A 251 0.62 16.45 -3.80
N LEU A 252 0.92 15.46 -2.97
CA LEU A 252 0.37 14.11 -3.05
C LEU A 252 -1.15 14.11 -3.08
N MET A 253 -1.77 14.83 -2.15
CA MET A 253 -3.24 14.99 -2.13
C MET A 253 -3.76 15.68 -3.40
N ALA A 254 -3.07 16.72 -3.87
CA ALA A 254 -3.49 17.47 -5.06
C ALA A 254 -3.39 16.65 -6.36
N VAL A 255 -2.27 15.95 -6.57
CA VAL A 255 -1.92 15.27 -7.83
C VAL A 255 -2.41 13.83 -7.88
N TRP A 256 -2.41 13.14 -6.75
CA TRP A 256 -2.71 11.71 -6.66
C TRP A 256 -3.97 11.40 -5.85
N GLY A 257 -4.44 12.33 -5.02
CA GLY A 257 -5.62 12.13 -4.19
C GLY A 257 -5.40 11.15 -3.05
N ARG A 258 -4.16 10.99 -2.61
CA ARG A 258 -3.74 10.08 -1.53
C ARG A 258 -2.33 10.40 -1.09
N THR A 259 -1.94 9.91 0.08
CA THR A 259 -0.54 9.92 0.55
C THR A 259 0.09 8.54 0.59
N THR A 260 -0.72 7.47 0.49
CA THR A 260 -0.20 6.15 0.13
C THR A 260 0.54 6.27 -1.18
N ASP A 261 1.62 5.51 -1.35
CA ASP A 261 2.35 5.48 -2.60
C ASP A 261 1.87 4.32 -3.48
N ILE A 262 1.90 4.50 -4.80
CA ILE A 262 1.57 3.42 -5.75
C ILE A 262 2.57 3.49 -6.88
N GLU A 263 3.50 2.54 -6.91
CA GLU A 263 4.57 2.50 -7.91
C GLU A 263 4.55 1.16 -8.64
N TRP A 264 4.99 1.16 -9.90
CA TRP A 264 5.26 -0.09 -10.60
C TRP A 264 6.63 -0.59 -10.17
N THR A 265 6.78 -1.88 -9.90
CA THR A 265 8.00 -2.41 -9.27
C THR A 265 8.81 -3.26 -10.21
N TYR A 266 8.13 -4.05 -11.04
CA TYR A 266 8.75 -5.03 -11.92
C TYR A 266 7.96 -5.13 -13.21
N GLN A 267 8.68 -5.23 -14.33
CA GLN A 267 8.09 -5.58 -15.62
C GLN A 267 8.81 -6.77 -16.21
N VAL A 268 8.07 -7.63 -16.90
CA VAL A 268 8.62 -8.77 -17.64
C VAL A 268 7.77 -9.04 -18.88
N GLU A 269 8.41 -9.24 -20.02
CA GLU A 269 7.75 -9.75 -21.20
C GLU A 269 7.70 -11.27 -21.12
N ILE A 270 6.53 -11.85 -21.38
CA ILE A 270 6.32 -13.29 -21.46
C ILE A 270 5.97 -13.68 -22.89
N ASP A 271 6.48 -14.83 -23.34
CA ASP A 271 6.18 -15.40 -24.65
C ASP A 271 4.79 -16.06 -24.69
N ALA A 272 4.41 -16.58 -25.87
CA ALA A 272 3.12 -17.27 -26.05
C ALA A 272 2.98 -18.56 -25.23
N ALA A 273 4.09 -19.14 -24.76
CA ALA A 273 4.10 -20.29 -23.86
C ALA A 273 4.10 -19.89 -22.36
N GLY A 274 4.18 -18.58 -22.07
CA GLY A 274 4.21 -18.05 -20.71
C GLY A 274 5.62 -17.99 -20.10
N ASN A 275 6.68 -18.22 -20.87
CA ASN A 275 8.05 -18.08 -20.35
C ASN A 275 8.48 -16.63 -20.40
N ALA A 276 9.22 -16.17 -19.38
CA ALA A 276 9.86 -14.87 -19.41
C ALA A 276 10.85 -14.79 -20.58
N VAL A 277 10.74 -13.74 -21.40
CA VAL A 277 11.66 -13.45 -22.50
C VAL A 277 13.01 -13.03 -21.90
N PRO A 278 14.12 -13.71 -22.23
CA PRO A 278 15.43 -13.38 -21.67
C PRO A 278 15.82 -11.92 -21.90
N GLY A 279 16.28 -11.25 -20.85
CA GLY A 279 16.71 -9.85 -20.90
C GLY A 279 15.59 -8.80 -20.95
N SER A 280 14.32 -9.21 -21.01
CA SER A 280 13.18 -8.29 -20.89
C SER A 280 12.91 -7.75 -19.47
N PRO A 281 13.26 -8.44 -18.36
CA PRO A 281 12.90 -7.95 -17.05
C PRO A 281 13.55 -6.60 -16.66
N VAL A 282 12.74 -5.66 -16.17
CA VAL A 282 13.18 -4.34 -15.67
C VAL A 282 12.51 -3.96 -14.35
N LEU A 283 13.08 -2.99 -13.65
CA LEU A 283 12.60 -2.43 -12.38
C LEU A 283 12.43 -0.91 -12.46
N GLN A 284 11.54 -0.38 -11.61
CA GLN A 284 11.54 1.04 -11.28
C GLN A 284 12.55 1.28 -10.16
N GLY A 285 13.76 1.67 -10.53
CA GLY A 285 14.83 2.00 -9.61
C GLY A 285 14.62 3.32 -8.87
N PRO A 286 15.57 3.69 -8.00
CA PRO A 286 15.65 5.02 -7.40
C PRO A 286 15.48 6.13 -8.45
N ASP A 287 14.91 7.26 -8.00
CA ASP A 287 14.56 8.41 -8.85
C ASP A 287 13.61 8.07 -10.02
N HIS A 288 12.83 6.98 -9.86
CA HIS A 288 11.89 6.46 -10.86
C HIS A 288 12.55 6.08 -12.20
N THR A 289 13.83 5.71 -12.17
CA THR A 289 14.56 5.29 -13.37
C THR A 289 14.22 3.85 -13.75
N THR A 290 14.03 3.57 -15.04
CA THR A 290 13.87 2.19 -15.51
C THR A 290 15.25 1.54 -15.64
N VAL A 291 15.47 0.46 -14.89
CA VAL A 291 16.76 -0.26 -14.87
C VAL A 291 16.58 -1.76 -15.17
N PRO A 292 17.52 -2.42 -15.87
CA PRO A 292 17.47 -3.87 -16.06
C PRO A 292 17.46 -4.64 -14.73
N PHE A 293 16.67 -5.70 -14.64
CA PHE A 293 16.71 -6.61 -13.50
C PHE A 293 17.88 -7.59 -13.65
N THR A 294 18.85 -7.51 -12.74
CA THR A 294 20.02 -8.40 -12.69
C THR A 294 20.05 -9.23 -11.40
N GLY A 295 18.88 -9.42 -10.77
CA GLY A 295 18.74 -10.07 -9.48
C GLY A 295 18.53 -11.58 -9.55
N ARG A 296 18.44 -12.19 -8.36
CA ARG A 296 18.08 -13.59 -8.18
C ARG A 296 16.58 -13.83 -8.34
N TYR A 297 16.23 -15.06 -8.71
CA TYR A 297 14.85 -15.56 -8.72
C TYR A 297 14.66 -16.64 -7.65
N GLU A 298 13.45 -16.76 -7.12
CA GLU A 298 12.97 -17.98 -6.48
C GLU A 298 11.91 -18.61 -7.38
N GLY A 299 12.23 -19.74 -8.02
CA GLY A 299 11.42 -20.22 -9.14
C GLY A 299 11.40 -19.18 -10.26
N THR A 300 10.22 -18.70 -10.61
CA THR A 300 10.00 -17.62 -11.59
C THR A 300 9.79 -16.25 -10.94
N HIS A 301 9.80 -16.15 -9.61
CA HIS A 301 9.58 -14.88 -8.89
C HIS A 301 10.88 -14.08 -8.75
N ALA A 302 10.90 -12.88 -9.33
CA ALA A 302 12.02 -11.96 -9.15
C ALA A 302 12.12 -11.51 -7.68
N ILE A 303 13.33 -11.53 -7.10
CA ILE A 303 13.55 -11.06 -5.73
C ILE A 303 14.05 -9.61 -5.75
N ILE A 304 13.20 -8.70 -5.27
CA ILE A 304 13.41 -7.25 -5.28
C ILE A 304 13.25 -6.67 -3.87
N GLY A 305 13.78 -5.50 -3.60
CA GLY A 305 13.51 -4.79 -2.34
C GLY A 305 13.37 -3.30 -2.50
N THR A 306 12.69 -2.68 -1.54
CA THR A 306 12.50 -1.22 -1.50
C THR A 306 13.80 -0.56 -1.09
N CYS A 307 14.34 0.35 -1.90
CA CYS A 307 15.69 0.88 -1.72
C CYS A 307 15.79 2.41 -1.68
N SER A 308 14.68 3.12 -1.91
CA SER A 308 14.59 4.57 -1.77
C SER A 308 13.42 4.99 -0.87
N MET A 309 13.39 6.27 -0.53
CA MET A 309 12.33 6.90 0.29
C MET A 309 11.02 7.11 -0.48
N ASN A 310 11.10 7.15 -1.81
CA ASN A 310 9.98 7.20 -2.75
C ASN A 310 9.70 5.82 -3.38
N ASN A 311 9.93 4.74 -2.62
CA ASN A 311 9.57 3.36 -2.97
C ASN A 311 10.12 2.77 -4.28
N GLY A 312 11.18 3.34 -4.84
CA GLY A 312 11.98 2.72 -5.88
C GLY A 312 12.64 1.44 -5.39
N VAL A 313 12.78 0.45 -6.28
CA VAL A 313 13.21 -0.91 -5.95
C VAL A 313 14.56 -1.30 -6.56
N CYS A 314 15.28 -2.20 -5.89
CA CYS A 314 16.56 -2.74 -6.36
C CYS A 314 16.55 -4.28 -6.40
N PRO A 315 17.42 -4.91 -7.21
CA PRO A 315 17.62 -6.34 -7.17
C PRO A 315 18.45 -6.76 -5.94
N ASN A 316 18.35 -8.04 -5.57
CA ASN A 316 19.17 -8.67 -4.54
C ASN A 316 19.11 -7.97 -3.17
N PRO A 317 17.91 -7.82 -2.60
CA PRO A 317 17.73 -7.11 -1.34
C PRO A 317 18.37 -7.84 -0.16
N ASP A 318 18.71 -7.04 0.84
CA ASP A 318 19.17 -7.40 2.19
C ASP A 318 18.10 -7.11 3.27
N GLY A 319 16.89 -6.74 2.86
CA GLY A 319 15.75 -6.52 3.74
C GLY A 319 15.42 -7.75 4.59
N GLN A 320 14.97 -7.54 5.82
CA GLN A 320 14.66 -8.63 6.76
C GLN A 320 13.18 -9.01 6.80
N MET A 321 12.32 -8.13 6.26
CA MET A 321 10.90 -8.41 6.06
C MET A 321 10.64 -8.82 4.62
N ARG A 322 9.80 -9.83 4.41
CA ARG A 322 9.44 -10.39 3.11
C ARG A 322 7.96 -10.19 2.86
N PHE A 323 7.58 -9.74 1.67
CA PHE A 323 6.20 -9.45 1.27
C PHE A 323 5.89 -10.14 -0.05
N ALA A 324 5.15 -11.24 0.03
CA ALA A 324 4.56 -11.93 -1.12
C ALA A 324 3.06 -11.61 -1.15
N LEU A 325 2.73 -10.43 -1.67
CA LEU A 325 1.35 -9.99 -1.83
C LEU A 325 0.73 -10.63 -3.07
N SER A 326 -0.57 -10.94 -3.02
CA SER A 326 -1.27 -11.45 -4.20
C SER A 326 -1.34 -10.37 -5.27
N ALA A 327 -0.76 -10.63 -6.44
CA ALA A 327 -0.87 -9.79 -7.62
C ALA A 327 -2.00 -10.27 -8.57
N ALA A 328 -2.99 -11.03 -8.07
CA ALA A 328 -4.04 -11.62 -8.91
C ALA A 328 -4.93 -10.57 -9.60
N THR A 329 -5.08 -9.39 -9.01
CA THR A 329 -5.89 -8.31 -9.57
C THR A 329 -5.21 -7.72 -10.79
N ASN A 330 -5.90 -7.74 -11.94
CA ASN A 330 -5.48 -7.03 -13.15
C ASN A 330 -6.19 -5.68 -13.23
N LEU A 331 -5.43 -4.59 -13.37
CA LEU A 331 -5.94 -3.24 -13.60
C LEU A 331 -5.36 -2.70 -14.91
N ASP A 332 -6.19 -2.57 -15.95
CA ASP A 332 -5.78 -1.87 -17.18
C ASP A 332 -5.67 -0.36 -16.90
N PRO A 333 -4.47 0.24 -16.96
CA PRO A 333 -4.25 1.64 -16.60
C PRO A 333 -4.92 2.63 -17.56
N ASN A 334 -5.38 2.18 -18.74
CA ASN A 334 -6.15 3.01 -19.66
C ASN A 334 -7.65 2.97 -19.33
N ALA A 335 -8.13 1.86 -18.78
CA ALA A 335 -9.53 1.66 -18.45
C ALA A 335 -9.88 2.17 -17.05
N VAL A 336 -9.00 1.98 -16.06
CA VAL A 336 -9.28 2.30 -14.65
C VAL A 336 -8.09 3.00 -14.00
N ALA A 337 -8.37 3.86 -13.01
CA ALA A 337 -7.30 4.48 -12.22
C ALA A 337 -6.66 3.43 -11.29
N ARG A 338 -5.37 3.59 -11.02
CA ARG A 338 -4.61 2.72 -10.10
C ARG A 338 -5.18 2.71 -8.67
N GLU A 339 -5.85 3.80 -8.27
CA GLU A 339 -6.54 3.91 -6.98
C GLU A 339 -7.73 2.94 -6.83
N ARG A 340 -8.19 2.29 -7.91
CA ARG A 340 -9.18 1.22 -7.83
C ARG A 340 -8.75 0.10 -6.89
N ALA A 341 -7.44 -0.19 -6.79
CA ALA A 341 -6.91 -1.15 -5.83
C ALA A 341 -7.24 -0.77 -4.37
N MET A 342 -7.18 0.53 -4.05
CA MET A 342 -7.55 1.05 -2.73
C MET A 342 -9.07 1.10 -2.54
N ASP A 343 -9.83 1.47 -3.58
CA ASP A 343 -11.29 1.51 -3.53
C ASP A 343 -11.90 0.14 -3.18
N GLU A 344 -11.32 -0.94 -3.72
CA GLU A 344 -11.72 -2.34 -3.41
C GLU A 344 -11.20 -2.84 -2.05
N ASN A 345 -10.27 -2.09 -1.43
CA ASN A 345 -9.65 -2.38 -0.16
C ASN A 345 -9.70 -1.12 0.75
N PRO A 346 -10.90 -0.69 1.16
CA PRO A 346 -11.12 0.64 1.74
C PRO A 346 -10.37 0.89 3.07
N TRP A 347 -9.91 -0.17 3.73
CA TRP A 347 -9.06 -0.08 4.91
C TRP A 347 -7.71 0.62 4.63
N THR A 348 -7.26 0.67 3.36
CA THR A 348 -6.03 1.38 2.98
C THR A 348 -6.13 2.90 3.16
N TYR A 349 -7.31 3.49 2.98
CA TYR A 349 -7.55 4.91 3.31
C TYR A 349 -7.47 5.20 4.81
N TRP A 350 -7.89 4.23 5.63
CA TRP A 350 -7.72 4.34 7.08
C TRP A 350 -6.23 4.30 7.45
N VAL A 351 -5.46 3.35 6.90
CA VAL A 351 -4.01 3.28 7.13
C VAL A 351 -3.32 4.59 6.69
N MET A 352 -3.61 5.06 5.47
CA MET A 352 -3.13 6.33 4.94
C MET A 352 -3.35 7.48 5.94
N SER A 353 -4.59 7.63 6.42
CA SER A 353 -4.97 8.73 7.31
C SER A 353 -4.29 8.64 8.67
N GLN A 354 -4.18 7.42 9.21
CA GLN A 354 -3.53 7.18 10.50
C GLN A 354 -2.03 7.45 10.45
N GLU A 355 -1.37 7.09 9.35
CA GLU A 355 0.08 7.25 9.19
C GLU A 355 0.48 8.72 9.18
N ILE A 356 -0.12 9.51 8.29
CA ILE A 356 0.22 10.92 8.13
C ILE A 356 -0.16 11.75 9.35
N ALA A 357 -1.21 11.36 10.09
CA ALA A 357 -1.53 11.97 11.37
C ALA A 357 -0.45 11.66 12.42
N ARG A 358 -0.02 10.39 12.55
CA ARG A 358 1.03 9.97 13.48
C ARG A 358 2.39 10.61 13.17
N GLU A 359 2.70 10.81 11.89
CA GLU A 359 3.90 11.53 11.42
C GLU A 359 3.80 13.06 11.59
N GLY A 360 2.70 13.55 12.15
CA GLY A 360 2.46 14.97 12.40
C GLY A 360 2.21 15.79 11.13
N LYS A 361 1.99 15.16 9.98
CA LYS A 361 1.72 15.83 8.69
C LYS A 361 0.31 16.43 8.58
N VAL A 362 -0.54 16.18 9.58
CA VAL A 362 -1.90 16.72 9.71
C VAL A 362 -1.93 17.89 10.70
N ASP A 363 -2.45 19.03 10.25
CA ASP A 363 -2.72 20.23 11.04
C ASP A 363 -3.95 20.96 10.47
N ASN A 364 -5.02 21.07 11.28
CA ASN A 364 -6.26 21.73 10.88
C ASN A 364 -6.18 23.26 10.93
N ASP A 365 -5.23 23.81 11.70
CA ASP A 365 -5.02 25.26 11.88
C ASP A 365 -3.86 25.77 11.00
N LYS A 366 -3.35 24.92 10.11
CA LYS A 366 -2.29 25.27 9.16
C LYS A 366 -2.66 26.50 8.35
N THR A 367 -1.63 27.20 7.86
CA THR A 367 -1.81 28.29 6.91
C THR A 367 -2.51 27.80 5.62
N LEU A 368 -3.33 28.67 5.05
CA LEU A 368 -3.94 28.42 3.75
C LEU A 368 -2.83 28.15 2.71
N ASN A 369 -3.03 27.15 1.86
CA ASN A 369 -2.04 26.71 0.88
C ASN A 369 -0.71 26.22 1.46
N SER A 370 -0.69 25.68 2.68
CA SER A 370 0.51 25.02 3.22
C SER A 370 1.11 24.02 2.22
N ALA A 371 2.43 24.08 2.06
CA ALA A 371 3.23 23.18 1.23
C ALA A 371 3.81 21.98 2.00
N THR A 372 3.56 21.90 3.31
CA THR A 372 4.18 20.87 4.17
C THR A 372 3.17 20.10 5.01
N ARG A 373 1.98 20.65 5.25
CA ARG A 373 0.93 20.05 6.08
C ARG A 373 -0.40 20.04 5.34
N ILE A 374 -1.20 19.02 5.60
CA ILE A 374 -2.59 18.92 5.16
C ILE A 374 -3.53 19.04 6.37
N SER A 375 -4.80 19.37 6.18
CA SER A 375 -5.81 19.18 7.24
C SER A 375 -6.19 17.71 7.33
N ASP A 376 -7.07 17.38 8.28
CA ASP A 376 -7.61 16.03 8.43
C ASP A 376 -8.07 15.45 7.07
N PRO A 377 -7.64 14.23 6.71
CA PRO A 377 -8.05 13.59 5.45
C PRO A 377 -9.57 13.47 5.24
N ARG A 378 -10.37 13.56 6.31
CA ARG A 378 -11.83 13.60 6.24
C ARG A 378 -12.39 14.91 5.72
N ASN A 379 -11.58 15.97 5.69
CA ASN A 379 -11.94 17.27 5.12
C ASN A 379 -11.73 17.32 3.60
N TYR A 380 -11.47 16.19 2.94
CA TYR A 380 -11.24 16.14 1.51
C TYR A 380 -12.37 15.41 0.80
N VAL A 381 -12.73 15.93 -0.37
CA VAL A 381 -13.42 15.12 -1.38
C VAL A 381 -12.38 14.51 -2.32
N TYR A 382 -12.51 13.21 -2.55
CA TYR A 382 -11.62 12.39 -3.37
C TYR A 382 -12.33 12.05 -4.67
N LEU A 383 -11.73 12.36 -5.81
CA LEU A 383 -12.34 12.16 -7.12
C LEU A 383 -11.41 11.44 -8.08
N ILE A 384 -11.98 10.72 -9.04
CA ILE A 384 -11.28 10.30 -10.26
C ILE A 384 -11.91 11.02 -11.46
N ILE A 385 -11.07 11.57 -12.33
CA ILE A 385 -11.47 12.13 -13.62
C ILE A 385 -10.86 11.33 -14.77
N ARG A 386 -11.58 11.27 -15.89
CA ARG A 386 -11.02 10.84 -17.18
C ARG A 386 -10.81 12.07 -18.05
N LYS A 387 -9.58 12.29 -18.49
CA LYS A 387 -9.24 13.44 -19.34
C LYS A 387 -8.08 13.12 -20.28
N SER A 388 -8.03 13.77 -21.43
CA SER A 388 -6.92 13.68 -22.38
C SER A 388 -6.40 15.07 -22.78
N THR A 389 -5.11 15.15 -23.06
CA THR A 389 -4.45 16.35 -23.55
C THR A 389 -4.33 16.26 -25.06
N VAL A 390 -4.92 17.21 -25.79
CA VAL A 390 -5.03 17.18 -27.25
C VAL A 390 -4.35 18.39 -27.87
N GLY A 391 -3.60 18.18 -28.95
CA GLY A 391 -2.79 19.21 -29.60
C GLY A 391 -1.30 18.95 -29.37
N PRO A 392 -0.46 20.00 -29.23
CA PRO A 392 0.96 19.83 -28.95
C PRO A 392 1.16 19.00 -27.67
N PRO A 393 2.00 17.95 -27.70
CA PRO A 393 2.20 17.10 -26.53
C PRO A 393 2.89 17.86 -25.40
N ASN A 394 2.59 17.46 -24.17
CA ASN A 394 3.36 17.86 -23.00
C ASN A 394 4.82 17.41 -23.15
N THR A 395 5.71 18.17 -22.54
CA THR A 395 7.15 17.88 -22.45
C THR A 395 7.64 18.21 -21.06
N ASP A 396 8.78 17.65 -20.66
CA ASP A 396 9.37 17.83 -19.32
C ASP A 396 9.51 19.28 -18.87
N THR A 397 9.64 20.22 -19.81
CA THR A 397 9.84 21.66 -19.53
C THR A 397 8.66 22.54 -19.93
N SER A 398 7.60 21.98 -20.51
CA SER A 398 6.38 22.74 -20.84
C SER A 398 5.19 21.80 -20.94
N TRP A 399 4.22 21.96 -20.04
CA TRP A 399 3.06 21.09 -19.97
C TRP A 399 1.83 21.82 -19.43
N VAL A 400 0.66 21.29 -19.78
CA VAL A 400 -0.63 21.72 -19.25
C VAL A 400 -1.36 20.55 -18.59
N GLY A 401 -2.08 20.84 -17.53
CA GLY A 401 -2.85 19.87 -16.76
C GLY A 401 -4.19 20.44 -16.30
N VAL A 402 -4.88 19.71 -15.45
CA VAL A 402 -6.19 20.11 -14.93
C VAL A 402 -6.19 20.20 -13.41
N SER A 403 -6.78 21.27 -12.88
CA SER A 403 -7.14 21.37 -11.46
C SER A 403 -8.65 21.27 -11.31
N ILE A 404 -9.09 20.50 -10.33
CA ILE A 404 -10.50 20.35 -9.98
C ILE A 404 -10.88 21.37 -8.92
N GLY A 405 -11.94 22.11 -9.20
CA GLY A 405 -12.55 23.09 -8.31
C GLY A 405 -13.87 22.56 -7.73
N VAL A 406 -14.11 22.79 -6.45
CA VAL A 406 -15.36 22.45 -5.75
C VAL A 406 -15.94 23.72 -5.17
N ARG A 407 -17.24 23.94 -5.41
CA ARG A 407 -18.00 25.04 -4.83
C ARG A 407 -19.06 24.48 -3.89
N LEU A 408 -19.18 25.08 -2.71
CA LEU A 408 -20.21 24.72 -1.74
C LEU A 408 -21.45 25.59 -1.92
N SER A 409 -22.60 25.10 -1.47
CA SER A 409 -23.86 25.83 -1.48
C SER A 409 -23.76 27.07 -0.58
N GLY A 410 -24.18 28.23 -1.09
CA GLY A 410 -24.07 29.50 -0.36
C GLY A 410 -22.67 30.11 -0.29
N SER A 411 -21.63 29.44 -0.84
CA SER A 411 -20.28 29.99 -0.92
C SER A 411 -19.96 30.52 -2.32
N ALA A 412 -19.29 31.67 -2.37
CA ALA A 412 -18.69 32.21 -3.60
C ALA A 412 -17.29 31.63 -3.87
N GLU A 413 -16.68 30.99 -2.87
CA GLU A 413 -15.33 30.43 -2.96
C GLU A 413 -15.31 29.13 -3.77
N THR A 414 -14.25 28.94 -4.56
CA THR A 414 -13.97 27.66 -5.21
C THR A 414 -12.69 27.07 -4.64
N TYR A 415 -12.82 25.95 -3.93
CA TYR A 415 -11.71 25.18 -3.39
C TYR A 415 -11.06 24.38 -4.52
N ARG A 416 -9.73 24.45 -4.67
CA ARG A 416 -9.02 23.86 -5.82
C ARG A 416 -8.05 22.77 -5.37
N SER A 417 -7.99 21.66 -6.11
CA SER A 417 -7.05 20.57 -5.86
C SER A 417 -5.60 21.06 -5.85
N ALA A 418 -5.21 21.82 -6.87
CA ALA A 418 -3.86 22.36 -7.04
C ALA A 418 -3.58 23.59 -6.15
N LYS A 419 -4.57 24.04 -5.36
CA LYS A 419 -4.48 25.24 -4.53
C LYS A 419 -4.01 26.46 -5.35
N ILE A 420 -2.87 27.05 -5.00
CA ILE A 420 -2.22 28.14 -5.74
C ILE A 420 -1.02 27.67 -6.57
N TYR A 421 -0.73 26.37 -6.62
CA TYR A 421 0.47 25.80 -7.21
C TYR A 421 0.15 25.17 -8.58
N PRO A 422 0.45 25.85 -9.71
CA PRO A 422 0.11 25.32 -11.03
C PRO A 422 0.75 23.96 -11.32
N ALA A 423 1.95 23.74 -10.79
CA ALA A 423 2.69 22.48 -10.90
C ALA A 423 1.97 21.29 -10.25
N TRP A 424 1.00 21.52 -9.36
CA TRP A 424 0.19 20.47 -8.72
C TRP A 424 -1.10 20.13 -9.49
N ALA A 425 -1.25 20.67 -10.71
CA ALA A 425 -2.31 20.24 -11.60
C ALA A 425 -2.05 18.81 -12.13
N ILE A 426 -3.12 18.10 -12.47
CA ILE A 426 -3.04 16.74 -12.98
C ILE A 426 -2.53 16.77 -14.43
N GLU A 427 -1.26 16.40 -14.62
CA GLU A 427 -0.63 16.32 -15.94
C GLU A 427 -1.04 15.07 -16.72
N ARG A 428 -1.05 13.89 -16.08
CA ARG A 428 -1.27 12.58 -16.74
C ARG A 428 -2.66 12.44 -17.38
N ASP A 429 -2.75 11.69 -18.48
CA ASP A 429 -4.00 11.47 -19.25
C ASP A 429 -4.70 10.12 -18.94
N GLN A 430 -4.05 9.23 -18.19
CA GLN A 430 -4.75 8.06 -17.62
C GLN A 430 -5.82 8.53 -16.61
N PRO A 431 -6.88 7.75 -16.34
CA PRO A 431 -7.84 8.06 -15.30
C PRO A 431 -7.13 8.44 -14.01
N ALA A 432 -7.39 9.66 -13.52
CA ALA A 432 -6.54 10.31 -12.55
C ALA A 432 -7.33 10.65 -11.29
N ALA A 433 -6.88 10.10 -10.16
CA ALA A 433 -7.32 10.53 -8.85
C ALA A 433 -6.76 11.91 -8.46
N THR A 434 -7.52 12.64 -7.64
CA THR A 434 -7.15 13.90 -6.98
C THR A 434 -8.00 14.10 -5.73
N ALA A 435 -7.58 14.98 -4.82
CA ALA A 435 -8.36 15.39 -3.67
C ALA A 435 -8.46 16.91 -3.57
N VAL A 436 -9.62 17.40 -3.13
CA VAL A 436 -9.86 18.83 -2.88
C VAL A 436 -10.13 19.03 -1.40
N GLU A 437 -9.31 19.86 -0.76
CA GLU A 437 -9.49 20.26 0.63
C GLU A 437 -10.73 21.16 0.77
N LEU A 438 -11.62 20.83 1.70
CA LEU A 438 -12.87 21.54 1.99
C LEU A 438 -12.92 21.94 3.48
N PRO A 439 -13.80 22.87 3.86
CA PRO A 439 -14.06 23.17 5.26
C PRO A 439 -14.44 21.91 6.07
N ALA A 440 -14.01 21.86 7.32
CA ALA A 440 -14.30 20.74 8.20
C ALA A 440 -15.82 20.54 8.37
N GLY A 441 -16.25 19.28 8.34
CA GLY A 441 -17.67 18.92 8.46
C GLY A 441 -18.47 19.02 7.16
N THR A 442 -17.84 19.38 6.03
CA THR A 442 -18.50 19.35 4.72
C THR A 442 -19.03 17.94 4.41
N VAL A 443 -20.27 17.86 3.93
CA VAL A 443 -20.89 16.61 3.42
C VAL A 443 -21.13 16.70 1.92
N ALA A 444 -21.49 15.57 1.30
CA ALA A 444 -21.75 15.52 -0.14
C ALA A 444 -22.83 16.54 -0.55
N GLU A 445 -23.89 16.68 0.26
CA GLU A 445 -25.05 17.56 0.09
C GLU A 445 -24.72 19.05 0.13
N ASP A 446 -23.50 19.43 0.53
CA ASP A 446 -23.06 20.82 0.49
C ASP A 446 -22.49 21.19 -0.89
N ILE A 447 -21.96 20.24 -1.66
CA ILE A 447 -21.29 20.48 -2.95
C ILE A 447 -22.26 20.95 -4.05
N SER A 448 -22.27 22.24 -4.35
CA SER A 448 -23.16 22.83 -5.37
C SER A 448 -22.64 22.67 -6.80
N ALA A 449 -21.31 22.66 -6.99
CA ALA A 449 -20.70 22.47 -8.29
C ALA A 449 -19.29 21.88 -8.21
N ILE A 450 -18.91 21.16 -9.26
CA ILE A 450 -17.53 20.74 -9.53
C ILE A 450 -17.13 21.30 -10.90
N GLU A 451 -16.00 21.99 -10.96
CA GLU A 451 -15.43 22.57 -12.17
C GLU A 451 -14.05 21.98 -12.46
N ALA A 452 -13.67 21.96 -13.73
CA ALA A 452 -12.31 21.67 -14.16
C ALA A 452 -11.71 22.92 -14.79
N THR A 453 -10.48 23.23 -14.40
CA THR A 453 -9.70 24.35 -14.92
C THR A 453 -8.43 23.83 -15.55
N ARG A 454 -8.17 24.21 -16.81
CA ARG A 454 -6.91 24.02 -17.51
C ARG A 454 -5.85 24.93 -16.89
N VAL A 455 -4.73 24.34 -16.52
CA VAL A 455 -3.63 25.01 -15.83
C VAL A 455 -2.35 24.79 -16.63
N VAL A 456 -1.56 25.84 -16.82
CA VAL A 456 -0.19 25.73 -17.32
C VAL A 456 0.68 25.31 -16.14
N GLY A 457 1.10 24.06 -16.10
CA GLY A 457 1.82 23.50 -14.96
C GLY A 457 3.29 23.88 -14.95
N ALA A 458 3.91 23.93 -16.13
CA ALA A 458 5.26 24.42 -16.32
C ALA A 458 5.46 25.06 -17.69
N GLY A 459 6.46 25.93 -17.78
CA GLY A 459 6.95 26.48 -19.04
C GLY A 459 5.95 27.35 -19.80
N ARG A 460 6.13 27.41 -21.13
CA ARG A 460 5.29 28.21 -22.02
C ARG A 460 4.03 27.43 -22.42
N ASP A 461 2.89 28.11 -22.43
CA ASP A 461 1.66 27.58 -23.01
C ASP A 461 1.81 27.38 -24.53
N ARG A 462 1.72 26.13 -24.98
CA ARG A 462 1.79 25.74 -26.41
C ARG A 462 0.40 25.62 -27.06
N GLY A 463 -0.67 25.91 -26.34
CA GLY A 463 -2.03 25.90 -26.86
C GLY A 463 -2.72 24.54 -26.85
N ALA A 464 -2.15 23.54 -26.18
CA ALA A 464 -2.81 22.24 -25.99
C ALA A 464 -4.15 22.43 -25.25
N ARG A 465 -5.18 21.70 -25.67
CA ARG A 465 -6.52 21.69 -25.04
C ARG A 465 -6.65 20.45 -24.16
N ILE A 466 -7.52 20.51 -23.16
CA ILE A 466 -7.84 19.36 -22.32
C ILE A 466 -9.28 18.94 -22.62
N GLN A 467 -9.47 17.66 -22.95
CA GLN A 467 -10.77 17.04 -23.05
C GLN A 467 -11.05 16.29 -21.77
N VAL A 468 -12.03 16.74 -20.99
CA VAL A 468 -12.58 15.97 -19.87
C VAL A 468 -13.73 15.13 -20.39
N GLU A 469 -13.78 13.86 -20.00
CA GLU A 469 -14.81 12.92 -20.45
C GLU A 469 -15.82 12.61 -19.35
N SER A 470 -15.35 12.42 -18.11
CA SER A 470 -16.17 11.98 -16.98
C SER A 470 -15.54 12.31 -15.63
N ILE A 471 -16.39 12.40 -14.61
CA ILE A 471 -16.03 12.13 -13.22
C ILE A 471 -16.44 10.67 -12.94
N GLU A 472 -15.46 9.81 -12.68
CA GLU A 472 -15.64 8.36 -12.52
C GLU A 472 -16.04 7.99 -11.08
N ARG A 473 -15.66 8.81 -10.10
CA ARG A 473 -16.17 8.75 -8.73
C ARG A 473 -15.93 10.04 -7.97
N ALA A 474 -16.72 10.27 -6.91
CA ALA A 474 -16.45 11.26 -5.88
C ALA A 474 -16.95 10.78 -4.51
N PHE A 475 -16.11 10.80 -3.48
CA PHE A 475 -16.48 10.45 -2.11
C PHE A 475 -15.77 11.32 -1.07
N LEU A 476 -16.26 11.28 0.17
CA LEU A 476 -15.54 11.77 1.36
C LEU A 476 -15.17 10.58 2.25
N LEU A 477 -14.20 10.73 3.14
CA LEU A 477 -13.96 9.74 4.18
C LEU A 477 -14.99 9.89 5.31
N GLY A 478 -15.41 8.77 5.89
CA GLY A 478 -16.29 8.73 7.05
C GLY A 478 -15.54 8.94 8.38
N PRO A 479 -16.25 8.98 9.51
CA PRO A 479 -15.64 9.08 10.84
C PRO A 479 -14.65 7.95 11.16
N ASN A 480 -14.86 6.78 10.54
CA ASN A 480 -13.99 5.61 10.65
C ASN A 480 -12.76 5.65 9.71
N GLY A 481 -12.53 6.76 9.00
CA GLY A 481 -11.40 6.92 8.08
C GLY A 481 -11.49 6.11 6.78
N GLN A 482 -12.63 5.47 6.51
CA GLN A 482 -12.87 4.72 5.27
C GLN A 482 -13.73 5.52 4.29
N PRO A 483 -13.61 5.28 2.97
CA PRO A 483 -14.43 5.95 1.97
C PRO A 483 -15.91 5.68 2.20
N GLN A 484 -16.71 6.75 2.16
CA GLN A 484 -18.16 6.64 2.02
C GLN A 484 -18.51 6.18 0.60
N GLN A 485 -19.78 5.82 0.37
CA GLN A 485 -20.25 5.51 -0.97
C GLN A 485 -20.01 6.70 -1.91
N SER A 486 -19.53 6.41 -3.13
CA SER A 486 -19.40 7.45 -4.15
C SER A 486 -20.77 8.08 -4.42
N PHE A 487 -20.87 9.40 -4.25
CA PHE A 487 -22.11 10.15 -4.46
C PHE A 487 -22.25 10.67 -5.89
N LEU A 488 -21.22 10.51 -6.71
CA LEU A 488 -21.21 11.01 -8.07
C LEU A 488 -20.45 10.09 -9.03
N PHE A 489 -21.15 9.71 -10.09
CA PHE A 489 -20.59 9.29 -11.36
C PHE A 489 -21.29 10.14 -12.42
N THR A 490 -20.55 10.84 -13.27
CA THR A 490 -21.17 11.64 -14.33
C THR A 490 -20.29 11.66 -15.58
N PRO A 491 -20.83 11.26 -16.75
CA PRO A 491 -20.29 11.71 -18.02
C PRO A 491 -20.31 13.25 -18.03
N ALA A 492 -19.17 13.88 -18.29
CA ALA A 492 -19.01 15.32 -18.22
C ALA A 492 -18.03 15.77 -19.32
N LYS A 493 -18.53 15.75 -20.56
CA LYS A 493 -17.73 16.13 -21.73
C LYS A 493 -17.49 17.63 -21.73
N ALA A 494 -16.25 18.05 -21.54
CA ALA A 494 -15.85 19.45 -21.57
C ALA A 494 -14.52 19.63 -22.31
N THR A 495 -14.43 20.67 -23.13
CA THR A 495 -13.18 21.09 -23.77
C THR A 495 -12.66 22.35 -23.10
N LEU A 496 -11.49 22.25 -22.47
CA LEU A 496 -10.80 23.38 -21.85
C LEU A 496 -9.72 23.89 -22.81
N THR A 497 -9.76 25.17 -23.14
CA THR A 497 -8.84 25.83 -24.09
C THR A 497 -8.14 27.02 -23.43
N PRO A 498 -7.08 27.60 -24.02
CA PRO A 498 -6.52 28.86 -23.51
C PRO A 498 -7.55 29.99 -23.38
N ALA A 499 -8.50 30.08 -24.32
CA ALA A 499 -9.52 31.14 -24.34
C ALA A 499 -10.71 30.85 -23.41
N ALA A 500 -10.96 29.57 -23.10
CA ALA A 500 -12.01 29.12 -22.18
C ALA A 500 -11.43 28.01 -21.28
N PRO A 501 -10.65 28.38 -20.25
CA PRO A 501 -9.87 27.40 -19.48
C PRO A 501 -10.70 26.65 -18.44
N THR A 502 -11.90 27.11 -18.10
CA THR A 502 -12.73 26.51 -17.05
C THR A 502 -14.07 26.04 -17.60
N ALA A 503 -14.52 24.86 -17.16
CA ALA A 503 -15.86 24.34 -17.42
C ALA A 503 -16.45 23.69 -16.15
N VAL A 504 -17.76 23.81 -15.98
CA VAL A 504 -18.50 23.12 -14.92
C VAL A 504 -18.79 21.69 -15.38
N LEU A 505 -18.33 20.70 -14.62
CA LEU A 505 -18.53 19.28 -14.89
C LEU A 505 -19.77 18.72 -14.19
N PHE A 506 -20.08 19.27 -13.02
CA PHE A 506 -21.26 18.92 -12.23
C PHE A 506 -21.87 20.18 -11.63
N ARG A 507 -23.20 20.25 -11.63
CA ARG A 507 -23.96 21.23 -10.87
C ARG A 507 -25.11 20.48 -10.20
N ARG A 508 -25.22 20.63 -8.88
CA ARG A 508 -26.38 20.10 -8.14
C ARG A 508 -27.65 20.79 -8.67
N PRO A 509 -28.70 20.02 -9.03
CA PRO A 509 -29.98 20.62 -9.35
C PRO A 509 -30.47 21.44 -8.16
N THR A 510 -30.78 22.71 -8.38
CA THR A 510 -31.56 23.48 -7.41
C THR A 510 -32.98 22.94 -7.48
N GLY A 511 -33.44 22.23 -6.44
CA GLY A 511 -34.82 21.75 -6.38
C GLY A 511 -35.77 22.94 -6.55
N GLY A 512 -36.58 22.90 -7.61
CA GLY A 512 -37.82 23.66 -7.62
C GLY A 512 -38.71 23.06 -6.54
N SER A 513 -39.10 23.91 -5.59
CA SER A 513 -40.10 23.62 -4.55
C SER A 513 -41.38 23.06 -5.13
#